data_AF-A0ABD1HNS8-F1
#
_entry.id   AF-A0ABD1HNS8-F1
#
_cell.length_a   1.000
_cell.length_b   1.000
_cell.length_c   1.000
_cell.angle_alpha   90.00
_cell.angle_beta   90.00
_cell.angle_gamma   90.00
#
_symmetry.space_group_name_H-M   'P 1'
#
loop_
_entity.id
_entity.type
_entity.pdbx_description
1 polymer ?
#
loop_
_entity_poly.entity_id
_entity_poly.type
_entity_poly.pdbx_seq_one_letter_code
_entity_poly.pdbx_strand_id
1 'polypeptide(L)'
;MATNRFFPYILVSLCSLSLLSADVFVSIDCGATASYTDELGVVWTGDSSYVSSGESRSVPSSNSFSPVMDTMRVFTTRKKSCYNINTDVAKGRVLVRAHFFYGNYDGKDSPPSFDLSFDGNHWATVVTSSTDNFYYEVIYVTKKDSISICVAQTTIGQFPFISAIAVRSLELSSYDNIDYNHPLYMSRRVAFGANTTIRWPEDPYDRYWSPNVYENDTIRVPNSAPLGESIFLEDRPPPAALKNAITAITPSSSIDLYMRFPFTQAPVYVNWYFSEVRLLQRNEIRAFRVFKDNLPYSPTILPPYGNCTQFSVSNLLASSNNTFSIVPTNFSTLPPLINAMEVFYIGDALTDGTNTKDVKGLASLQTAFSVLKSWSGDPCLPSPFSWDWIVCNTNLVPRVTTLSLVGYGLSGSLPDFSSMDALRKIDLSNNSLRGPIPEFFGTLPNLEILNLANNMFTGAIPRSLSRKSGLIITVDGNPGLCTTCSSSSPTAFSTSSAERKQKNVLETLFSVIISSIIILKSWERV
;
A
#
# COMPACT_ATOMS: atom_id res chain seq x y z
N MET A 1 23.90 -54.70 47.93
CA MET A 1 23.11 -53.45 47.97
C MET A 1 23.82 -52.42 47.12
N ALA A 2 23.35 -52.20 45.88
CA ALA A 2 23.78 -51.10 45.03
C ALA A 2 22.55 -50.63 44.26
N THR A 3 22.07 -49.44 44.60
CA THR A 3 20.87 -48.82 44.04
C THR A 3 21.23 -48.12 42.72
N ASN A 4 20.74 -48.64 41.59
CA ASN A 4 20.79 -47.97 40.30
C ASN A 4 19.76 -46.84 40.27
N ARG A 5 20.22 -45.60 40.13
CA ARG A 5 19.37 -44.42 39.90
C ARG A 5 19.08 -44.29 38.41
N PHE A 6 17.80 -44.37 38.05
CA PHE A 6 17.29 -43.99 36.74
C PHE A 6 17.33 -42.46 36.60
N PHE A 7 18.02 -41.97 35.56
CA PHE A 7 17.91 -40.59 35.07
C PHE A 7 16.96 -40.60 33.86
N PRO A 8 15.82 -39.89 33.87
CA PRO A 8 15.04 -39.71 32.66
C PRO A 8 15.64 -38.57 31.83
N TYR A 9 16.05 -38.88 30.61
CA TYR A 9 16.39 -37.87 29.61
C TYR A 9 15.12 -37.12 29.23
N ILE A 10 15.02 -35.85 29.65
CA ILE A 10 14.01 -34.91 29.14
C ILE A 10 14.43 -34.58 27.71
N LEU A 11 13.70 -35.13 26.75
CA LEU A 11 13.70 -34.68 25.36
C LEU A 11 13.10 -33.27 25.33
N VAL A 12 13.96 -32.26 25.36
CA VAL A 12 13.58 -30.89 25.04
C VAL A 12 13.30 -30.85 23.54
N SER A 13 12.03 -30.95 23.18
CA SER A 13 11.56 -30.57 21.85
C SER A 13 11.91 -29.10 21.66
N LEU A 14 12.94 -28.83 20.87
CA LEU A 14 13.20 -27.52 20.29
C LEU A 14 12.04 -27.24 19.33
N CYS A 15 10.93 -26.77 19.88
CA CYS A 15 9.92 -26.06 19.13
C CYS A 15 10.65 -24.83 18.59
N SER A 16 11.03 -24.87 17.32
CA SER A 16 11.41 -23.68 16.58
C SER A 16 10.22 -22.74 16.64
N LEU A 17 10.24 -21.82 17.60
CA LEU A 17 9.49 -20.58 17.51
C LEU A 17 10.05 -19.88 16.27
N SER A 18 9.43 -20.15 15.11
CA SER A 18 9.41 -19.17 14.05
C SER A 18 8.95 -17.89 14.72
N LEU A 19 9.79 -16.85 14.66
CA LEU A 19 9.33 -15.50 14.90
C LEU A 19 8.10 -15.34 14.01
N LEU A 20 6.91 -15.30 14.61
CA LEU A 20 5.69 -14.91 13.93
C LEU A 20 5.96 -13.49 13.41
N SER A 21 6.40 -13.39 12.16
CA SER A 21 6.09 -12.21 11.37
C SER A 21 4.57 -12.09 11.47
N ALA A 22 4.06 -10.97 11.98
CA ALA A 22 2.63 -10.75 11.99
C ALA A 22 2.17 -10.78 10.53
N ASP A 23 1.47 -11.83 10.13
CA ASP A 23 0.99 -11.95 8.76
C ASP A 23 -0.12 -10.92 8.53
N VAL A 24 0.10 -10.04 7.56
CA VAL A 24 -0.86 -9.01 7.20
C VAL A 24 -1.96 -9.69 6.39
N PHE A 25 -3.18 -9.71 6.92
CA PHE A 25 -4.35 -10.18 6.19
C PHE A 25 -5.51 -9.19 6.39
N VAL A 26 -5.47 -8.10 5.63
CA VAL A 26 -6.42 -6.98 5.77
C VAL A 26 -7.34 -6.94 4.56
N SER A 27 -8.66 -6.88 4.79
CA SER A 27 -9.67 -6.70 3.73
C SER A 27 -10.63 -5.60 4.15
N ILE A 28 -10.69 -4.55 3.34
CA ILE A 28 -11.41 -3.30 3.62
C ILE A 28 -12.54 -3.18 2.60
N ASP A 29 -13.77 -3.04 3.10
CA ASP A 29 -14.95 -2.66 2.33
C ASP A 29 -15.11 -1.13 2.41
N CYS A 30 -14.81 -0.46 1.31
CA CYS A 30 -14.71 0.99 1.27
C CYS A 30 -16.10 1.61 1.21
N GLY A 31 -16.41 2.52 2.12
CA GLY A 31 -17.75 3.11 2.29
C GLY A 31 -18.63 2.35 3.28
N ALA A 32 -18.35 1.08 3.59
CA ALA A 32 -19.10 0.34 4.59
C ALA A 32 -18.79 0.82 6.02
N THR A 33 -19.81 0.75 6.89
CA THR A 33 -19.67 1.06 8.33
C THR A 33 -19.57 -0.18 9.20
N ALA A 34 -20.06 -1.32 8.72
CA ALA A 34 -20.11 -2.58 9.45
C ALA A 34 -19.13 -3.58 8.85
N SER A 35 -18.57 -4.43 9.72
CA SER A 35 -17.77 -5.56 9.27
C SER A 35 -18.66 -6.77 9.05
N TYR A 36 -18.29 -7.63 8.10
CA TYR A 36 -18.94 -8.93 7.88
C TYR A 36 -17.92 -9.97 7.42
N THR A 37 -18.33 -11.23 7.42
CA THR A 37 -17.52 -12.34 6.92
C THR A 37 -18.19 -12.91 5.68
N ASP A 38 -17.45 -13.04 4.58
CA ASP A 38 -17.98 -13.62 3.35
C ASP A 38 -18.02 -15.16 3.39
N GLU A 39 -18.54 -15.76 2.33
CA GLU A 39 -18.69 -17.21 2.19
C GLU A 39 -17.35 -17.97 2.21
N LEU A 40 -16.23 -17.27 1.98
CA LEU A 40 -14.87 -17.81 2.01
C LEU A 40 -14.22 -17.65 3.40
N GLY A 41 -14.94 -17.08 4.37
CA GLY A 41 -14.42 -16.81 5.71
C GLY A 41 -13.55 -15.56 5.80
N VAL A 42 -13.50 -14.71 4.76
CA VAL A 42 -12.73 -13.46 4.78
C VAL A 42 -13.53 -12.40 5.52
N VAL A 43 -12.92 -11.81 6.54
CA VAL A 43 -13.49 -10.67 7.28
C VAL A 43 -13.24 -9.39 6.50
N TRP A 44 -14.31 -8.76 6.04
CA TRP A 44 -14.31 -7.44 5.44
C TRP A 44 -14.65 -6.40 6.49
N THR A 45 -13.82 -5.38 6.66
CA THR A 45 -14.00 -4.32 7.65
C THR A 45 -14.33 -2.99 6.98
N GLY A 46 -15.21 -2.22 7.62
CA GLY A 46 -15.50 -0.85 7.18
C GLY A 46 -14.25 0.05 7.25
N ASP A 47 -14.17 1.05 6.37
CA ASP A 47 -12.93 1.76 6.09
C ASP A 47 -12.56 2.93 7.01
N SER A 48 -13.45 3.31 7.94
CA SER A 48 -13.32 4.53 8.76
C SER A 48 -12.02 4.67 9.55
N SER A 49 -11.33 3.57 9.88
CA SER A 49 -10.03 3.57 10.56
C SER A 49 -8.84 3.82 9.63
N TYR A 50 -9.02 3.67 8.32
CA TYR A 50 -7.95 3.71 7.32
C TYR A 50 -7.95 5.01 6.52
N VAL A 51 -9.07 5.74 6.49
CA VAL A 51 -9.24 6.96 5.70
C VAL A 51 -10.15 7.95 6.43
N SER A 52 -9.79 9.23 6.37
CA SER A 52 -10.47 10.31 7.11
C SER A 52 -11.18 11.33 6.21
N SER A 53 -11.21 11.07 4.90
CA SER A 53 -11.80 11.96 3.90
C SER A 53 -12.66 11.17 2.92
N GLY A 54 -13.42 11.87 2.08
CA GLY A 54 -14.36 11.26 1.14
C GLY A 54 -15.70 10.89 1.77
N GLU A 55 -16.65 10.55 0.90
CA GLU A 55 -18.03 10.24 1.26
C GLU A 55 -18.31 8.77 0.96
N SER A 56 -19.03 8.10 1.86
CA SER A 56 -19.59 6.78 1.59
C SER A 56 -20.75 6.89 0.61
N ARG A 57 -20.78 6.00 -0.39
CA ARG A 57 -21.84 5.86 -1.38
C ARG A 57 -22.19 4.39 -1.54
N SER A 58 -23.42 4.14 -1.98
CA SER A 58 -23.92 2.79 -2.23
C SER A 58 -24.37 2.65 -3.67
N VAL A 59 -24.14 1.46 -4.22
CA VAL A 59 -24.63 1.07 -5.54
C VAL A 59 -26.14 0.77 -5.45
N PRO A 60 -26.96 1.18 -6.42
CA PRO A 60 -28.36 0.77 -6.50
C PRO A 60 -28.49 -0.75 -6.51
N SER A 61 -29.47 -1.29 -5.77
CA SER A 61 -29.67 -2.75 -5.68
C SER A 61 -29.91 -3.44 -7.03
N SER A 62 -30.45 -2.73 -8.03
CA SER A 62 -30.60 -3.22 -9.40
C SER A 62 -29.27 -3.49 -10.12
N ASN A 63 -28.19 -2.86 -9.64
CA ASN A 63 -26.84 -2.94 -10.20
C ASN A 63 -25.87 -3.63 -9.23
N SER A 64 -26.37 -4.29 -8.18
CA SER A 64 -25.54 -4.99 -7.21
C SER A 64 -24.69 -6.05 -7.90
N PHE A 65 -23.41 -6.09 -7.56
CA PHE A 65 -22.45 -7.07 -8.09
C PHE A 65 -22.07 -8.10 -7.03
N SER A 66 -21.73 -7.62 -5.84
CA SER A 66 -21.47 -8.42 -4.65
C SER A 66 -21.49 -7.50 -3.42
N PRO A 67 -21.67 -8.03 -2.20
CA PRO A 67 -21.75 -7.20 -1.00
C PRO A 67 -20.59 -6.21 -0.84
N VAL A 68 -19.36 -6.65 -1.13
CA VAL A 68 -18.15 -5.81 -1.04
C VAL A 68 -18.05 -4.73 -2.13
N MET A 69 -18.77 -4.91 -3.24
CA MET A 69 -18.81 -3.93 -4.33
C MET A 69 -20.03 -3.01 -4.23
N ASP A 70 -20.97 -3.28 -3.34
CA ASP A 70 -22.20 -2.50 -3.18
C ASP A 70 -21.99 -1.20 -2.42
N THR A 71 -20.82 -1.01 -1.80
CA THR A 71 -20.40 0.26 -1.23
C THR A 71 -19.08 0.75 -1.83
N MET A 72 -18.88 2.06 -1.78
CA MET A 72 -17.63 2.70 -2.18
C MET A 72 -17.40 3.98 -1.40
N ARG A 73 -16.13 4.40 -1.33
CA ARG A 73 -15.77 5.73 -0.87
C ARG A 73 -15.36 6.62 -2.04
N VAL A 74 -16.01 7.78 -2.15
CA VAL A 74 -15.82 8.75 -3.24
C VAL A 74 -15.11 10.00 -2.73
N PHE A 75 -14.15 10.50 -3.49
CA PHE A 75 -13.32 11.65 -3.12
C PHE A 75 -13.58 12.83 -4.06
N THR A 76 -14.21 13.89 -3.53
CA THR A 76 -14.69 15.03 -4.34
C THR A 76 -13.93 16.34 -4.11
N THR A 77 -13.12 16.44 -3.05
CA THR A 77 -12.61 17.73 -2.56
C THR A 77 -11.11 17.92 -2.70
N ARG A 78 -10.34 16.87 -2.97
CA ARG A 78 -8.87 16.90 -2.90
C ARG A 78 -8.22 16.47 -4.19
N LYS A 79 -7.01 16.97 -4.43
CA LYS A 79 -6.15 16.48 -5.52
C LYS A 79 -5.81 15.00 -5.35
N LYS A 80 -5.56 14.57 -4.11
CA LYS A 80 -5.20 13.21 -3.74
C LYS A 80 -5.80 12.84 -2.39
N SER A 81 -6.33 11.63 -2.30
CA SER A 81 -6.83 11.05 -1.06
C SER A 81 -6.26 9.65 -0.87
N CYS A 82 -5.85 9.33 0.36
CA CYS A 82 -5.09 8.12 0.65
C CYS A 82 -5.69 7.35 1.83
N TYR A 83 -5.74 6.03 1.67
CA TYR A 83 -5.82 5.09 2.77
C TYR A 83 -4.44 4.92 3.38
N ASN A 84 -4.37 4.76 4.69
CA ASN A 84 -3.15 4.41 5.42
C ASN A 84 -3.38 3.10 6.17
N ILE A 85 -2.61 2.07 5.83
CA ILE A 85 -2.79 0.71 6.34
C ILE A 85 -1.50 0.30 7.04
N ASN A 86 -1.60 -0.01 8.33
CA ASN A 86 -0.47 -0.53 9.08
C ASN A 86 -0.20 -1.97 8.62
N THR A 87 1.04 -2.26 8.26
CA THR A 87 1.47 -3.61 7.89
C THR A 87 2.28 -4.26 9.00
N ASP A 88 2.73 -3.52 10.03
CA ASP A 88 3.56 -4.04 11.13
C ASP A 88 4.84 -4.79 10.67
N VAL A 89 5.20 -4.63 9.39
CA VAL A 89 6.33 -5.27 8.72
C VAL A 89 6.99 -4.24 7.79
N ALA A 90 7.98 -3.50 8.30
CA ALA A 90 8.92 -2.79 7.43
C ALA A 90 9.77 -3.78 6.63
N LYS A 91 9.95 -3.50 5.34
CA LYS A 91 10.71 -4.35 4.41
C LYS A 91 10.08 -5.73 4.22
N GLY A 92 8.79 -5.85 4.49
CA GLY A 92 8.00 -7.03 4.15
C GLY A 92 7.58 -6.99 2.69
N ARG A 93 7.44 -8.17 2.08
CA ARG A 93 6.82 -8.29 0.77
C ARG A 93 5.31 -8.36 0.94
N VAL A 94 4.59 -7.50 0.23
CA VAL A 94 3.13 -7.43 0.30
C VAL A 94 2.52 -7.56 -1.09
N LEU A 95 1.35 -8.18 -1.14
CA LEU A 95 0.42 -8.09 -2.25
C LEU A 95 -0.68 -7.12 -1.86
N VAL A 96 -0.92 -6.11 -2.71
CA VAL A 96 -2.02 -5.17 -2.55
C VAL A 96 -2.95 -5.28 -3.75
N ARG A 97 -4.25 -5.35 -3.49
CA ARG A 97 -5.30 -5.34 -4.50
C ARG A 97 -6.29 -4.22 -4.21
N ALA A 98 -6.58 -3.39 -5.20
CA ALA A 98 -7.60 -2.35 -5.13
C ALA A 98 -8.70 -2.62 -6.16
N HIS A 99 -9.97 -2.55 -5.73
CA HIS A 99 -11.15 -2.82 -6.54
C HIS A 99 -11.96 -1.55 -6.80
N PHE A 100 -12.55 -1.50 -8.00
CA PHE A 100 -13.30 -0.37 -8.51
C PHE A 100 -14.54 -0.87 -9.25
N PHE A 101 -15.71 -0.67 -8.64
CA PHE A 101 -17.00 -0.91 -9.26
C PHE A 101 -17.85 0.36 -9.17
N TYR A 102 -18.13 1.01 -10.31
CA TYR A 102 -18.89 2.26 -10.34
C TYR A 102 -20.38 2.03 -10.10
N GLY A 103 -20.95 0.96 -10.65
CA GLY A 103 -22.35 0.54 -10.41
C GLY A 103 -23.41 1.62 -10.70
N ASN A 104 -23.06 2.70 -11.40
CA ASN A 104 -23.86 3.91 -11.54
C ASN A 104 -24.36 4.48 -10.20
N TYR A 105 -23.51 4.51 -9.17
CA TYR A 105 -23.88 4.95 -7.81
C TYR A 105 -24.47 6.38 -7.73
N ASP A 106 -24.18 7.23 -8.72
CA ASP A 106 -24.66 8.61 -8.78
C ASP A 106 -25.73 8.85 -9.87
N GLY A 107 -26.18 7.80 -10.57
CA GLY A 107 -27.25 7.87 -11.56
C GLY A 107 -26.91 8.67 -12.82
N LYS A 108 -25.62 8.88 -13.13
CA LYS A 108 -25.18 9.67 -14.29
C LYS A 108 -24.75 8.84 -15.50
N ASP A 109 -24.51 7.53 -15.32
CA ASP A 109 -23.95 6.64 -16.34
C ASP A 109 -22.67 7.21 -16.98
N SER A 110 -21.85 7.89 -16.17
CA SER A 110 -20.64 8.58 -16.60
C SER A 110 -19.45 8.13 -15.73
N PRO A 111 -18.96 6.89 -15.92
CA PRO A 111 -17.88 6.33 -15.12
C PRO A 111 -16.60 7.21 -15.20
N PRO A 112 -15.99 7.57 -14.06
CA PRO A 112 -14.81 8.44 -14.05
C PRO A 112 -13.52 7.68 -14.38
N SER A 113 -12.50 8.42 -14.80
CA SER A 113 -11.10 7.97 -14.85
C SER A 113 -10.25 8.83 -13.91
N PHE A 114 -9.25 8.21 -13.29
CA PHE A 114 -8.41 8.82 -12.26
C PHE A 114 -7.17 7.97 -12.04
N ASP A 115 -6.16 8.53 -11.37
CA ASP A 115 -4.92 7.79 -11.10
C ASP A 115 -4.97 7.08 -9.75
N LEU A 116 -4.38 5.88 -9.72
CA LEU A 116 -4.13 5.05 -8.55
C LEU A 116 -2.62 5.04 -8.27
N SER A 117 -2.25 5.07 -6.99
CA SER A 117 -0.87 5.06 -6.54
C SER A 117 -0.71 4.34 -5.20
N PHE A 118 0.50 3.84 -4.95
CA PHE A 118 0.89 3.24 -3.66
C PHE A 118 2.23 3.82 -3.20
N ASP A 119 2.33 4.23 -1.94
CA ASP A 119 3.58 4.73 -1.31
C ASP A 119 4.31 5.82 -2.12
N GLY A 120 3.55 6.69 -2.79
CA GLY A 120 4.10 7.76 -3.64
C GLY A 120 4.50 7.32 -5.05
N ASN A 121 4.32 6.04 -5.41
CA ASN A 121 4.57 5.50 -6.75
C ASN A 121 3.27 5.49 -7.54
N HIS A 122 3.32 5.89 -8.82
CA HIS A 122 2.19 5.68 -9.73
C HIS A 122 1.97 4.17 -9.92
N TRP A 123 0.72 3.72 -9.82
CA TRP A 123 0.34 2.33 -10.00
C TRP A 123 -0.32 2.10 -11.36
N ALA A 124 -1.40 2.83 -11.61
CA ALA A 124 -2.19 2.72 -12.84
C ALA A 124 -3.09 3.94 -13.01
N THR A 125 -3.51 4.19 -14.24
CA THR A 125 -4.72 4.99 -14.51
C THR A 125 -5.92 4.06 -14.51
N VAL A 126 -6.85 4.31 -13.60
CA VAL A 126 -8.11 3.58 -13.48
C VAL A 126 -9.07 4.11 -14.54
N VAL A 127 -9.58 3.22 -15.38
CA VAL A 127 -10.62 3.51 -16.37
C VAL A 127 -11.80 2.63 -16.05
N THR A 128 -12.86 3.21 -15.50
CA THR A 128 -14.03 2.45 -15.03
C THR A 128 -15.10 2.32 -16.09
N SER A 129 -16.05 1.41 -15.88
CA SER A 129 -17.24 1.22 -16.71
C SER A 129 -18.49 1.14 -15.84
N SER A 130 -19.68 1.20 -16.44
CA SER A 130 -20.94 1.12 -15.69
C SER A 130 -21.23 -0.27 -15.11
N THR A 131 -20.71 -1.33 -15.71
CA THR A 131 -21.11 -2.71 -15.41
C THR A 131 -19.98 -3.59 -14.90
N ASP A 132 -18.72 -3.25 -15.18
CA ASP A 132 -17.60 -4.13 -14.89
C ASP A 132 -16.91 -3.75 -13.58
N ASN A 133 -16.49 -4.77 -12.84
CA ASN A 133 -15.60 -4.63 -11.71
C ASN A 133 -14.15 -4.71 -12.20
N PHE A 134 -13.38 -3.66 -11.95
CA PHE A 134 -11.96 -3.63 -12.23
C PHE A 134 -11.16 -3.80 -10.95
N TYR A 135 -10.04 -4.52 -11.04
CA TYR A 135 -9.08 -4.55 -9.95
C TYR A 135 -7.66 -4.46 -10.48
N TYR A 136 -6.80 -3.88 -9.66
CA TYR A 136 -5.38 -3.78 -9.90
C TYR A 136 -4.67 -4.50 -8.75
N GLU A 137 -3.62 -5.25 -9.08
CA GLU A 137 -2.80 -5.95 -8.09
C GLU A 137 -1.33 -5.59 -8.29
N VAL A 138 -0.65 -5.29 -7.18
CA VAL A 138 0.79 -5.02 -7.13
C VAL A 138 1.42 -5.84 -6.02
N ILE A 139 2.61 -6.37 -6.29
CA ILE A 139 3.48 -7.01 -5.30
C ILE A 139 4.72 -6.15 -5.17
N TYR A 140 5.09 -5.74 -3.96
CA TYR A 140 6.30 -4.95 -3.72
C TYR A 140 6.83 -5.13 -2.30
N VAL A 141 8.06 -4.67 -2.07
CA VAL A 141 8.67 -4.65 -0.73
C VAL A 141 8.44 -3.29 -0.09
N THR A 142 7.84 -3.26 1.10
CA THR A 142 7.49 -2.03 1.79
C THR A 142 8.76 -1.30 2.28
N LYS A 143 8.80 0.03 2.18
CA LYS A 143 9.90 0.82 2.77
C LYS A 143 9.64 1.25 4.22
N LYS A 144 8.41 1.12 4.68
CA LYS A 144 7.90 1.59 5.97
C LYS A 144 6.98 0.53 6.59
N ASP A 145 6.67 0.66 7.88
CA ASP A 145 5.75 -0.22 8.62
C ASP A 145 4.27 0.00 8.24
N SER A 146 3.97 1.05 7.47
CA SER A 146 2.64 1.33 6.96
C SER A 146 2.72 1.62 5.47
N ILE A 147 1.70 1.19 4.74
CA ILE A 147 1.53 1.47 3.32
C ILE A 147 0.39 2.47 3.11
N SER A 148 0.46 3.18 1.99
CA SER A 148 -0.55 4.15 1.58
C SER A 148 -1.05 3.82 0.19
N ILE A 149 -2.38 3.75 0.04
CA ILE A 149 -3.06 3.54 -1.25
C ILE A 149 -3.87 4.77 -1.57
N CYS A 150 -3.52 5.46 -2.64
CA CYS A 150 -4.03 6.77 -2.95
C CYS A 150 -4.68 6.83 -4.32
N VAL A 151 -5.75 7.62 -4.41
CA VAL A 151 -6.38 7.99 -5.68
C VAL A 151 -6.31 9.49 -5.90
N ALA A 152 -6.14 9.90 -7.16
CA ALA A 152 -5.96 11.30 -7.54
C ALA A 152 -6.82 11.68 -8.75
N GLN A 153 -7.50 12.83 -8.64
CA GLN A 153 -8.33 13.34 -9.72
C GLN A 153 -7.45 13.90 -10.84
N THR A 154 -7.49 13.25 -12.00
CA THR A 154 -6.74 13.69 -13.21
C THR A 154 -7.55 14.69 -14.03
N THR A 155 -8.88 14.57 -14.04
CA THR A 155 -9.80 15.42 -14.79
C THR A 155 -10.85 16.03 -13.86
N ILE A 156 -11.03 17.35 -13.93
CA ILE A 156 -12.02 18.06 -13.09
C ILE A 156 -13.42 17.47 -13.31
N GLY A 157 -14.08 17.13 -12.21
CA GLY A 157 -15.44 16.56 -12.22
C GLY A 157 -15.49 15.04 -12.36
N GLN A 158 -14.38 14.38 -12.71
CA GLN A 158 -14.27 12.92 -12.63
C GLN A 158 -13.76 12.54 -11.24
N PHE A 159 -14.66 12.13 -10.35
CA PHE A 159 -14.32 11.92 -8.95
C PHE A 159 -13.74 10.52 -8.71
N PRO A 160 -12.53 10.41 -8.13
CA PRO A 160 -11.98 9.13 -7.76
C PRO A 160 -12.79 8.43 -6.69
N PHE A 161 -12.81 7.09 -6.75
CA PHE A 161 -13.44 6.27 -5.73
C PHE A 161 -12.67 4.96 -5.56
N ILE A 162 -12.88 4.26 -4.44
CA ILE A 162 -12.39 2.89 -4.21
C ILE A 162 -13.55 2.09 -3.61
N SER A 163 -13.77 0.87 -4.09
CA SER A 163 -14.81 -0.06 -3.58
C SER A 163 -14.24 -1.02 -2.54
N ALA A 164 -13.02 -1.54 -2.75
CA ALA A 164 -12.41 -2.42 -1.77
C ALA A 164 -10.87 -2.41 -1.86
N ILE A 165 -10.22 -2.72 -0.74
CA ILE A 165 -8.76 -2.91 -0.66
C ILE A 165 -8.46 -4.21 0.06
N ALA A 166 -7.56 -5.02 -0.49
CA ALA A 166 -7.01 -6.20 0.18
C ALA A 166 -5.49 -6.11 0.25
N VAL A 167 -4.93 -6.43 1.41
CA VAL A 167 -3.48 -6.49 1.65
C VAL A 167 -3.14 -7.86 2.24
N ARG A 168 -2.12 -8.51 1.68
CA ARG A 168 -1.62 -9.82 2.09
C ARG A 168 -0.10 -9.75 2.27
N SER A 169 0.43 -10.25 3.38
CA SER A 169 1.86 -10.54 3.47
C SER A 169 2.19 -11.72 2.56
N LEU A 170 3.37 -11.65 1.94
CA LEU A 170 3.97 -12.74 1.19
C LEU A 170 5.26 -13.13 1.92
N GLU A 171 5.64 -14.40 1.80
CA GLU A 171 6.98 -14.83 2.18
C GLU A 171 8.01 -13.99 1.44
N LEU A 172 9.03 -13.51 2.17
CA LEU A 172 10.01 -12.60 1.58
C LEU A 172 10.71 -13.26 0.40
N SER A 173 10.95 -14.58 0.50
CA SER A 173 11.63 -15.41 -0.51
C SER A 173 10.86 -15.60 -1.81
N SER A 174 9.57 -15.27 -1.84
CA SER A 174 8.78 -15.38 -3.07
C SER A 174 9.09 -14.19 -3.98
N TYR A 175 9.25 -14.44 -5.27
CA TYR A 175 9.62 -13.44 -6.27
C TYR A 175 11.00 -12.78 -6.00
N ASP A 176 11.96 -13.55 -5.48
CA ASP A 176 13.32 -13.09 -5.13
C ASP A 176 14.23 -12.84 -6.35
N ASN A 177 13.86 -13.39 -7.51
CA ASN A 177 14.49 -13.07 -8.79
C ASN A 177 14.32 -11.60 -9.25
N ILE A 178 13.58 -10.80 -8.49
CA ILE A 178 13.26 -9.40 -8.78
C ILE A 178 13.85 -8.53 -7.68
N ASP A 179 14.60 -7.50 -8.08
CA ASP A 179 15.17 -6.52 -7.16
C ASP A 179 14.07 -5.91 -6.29
N TYR A 180 14.27 -5.91 -4.97
CA TYR A 180 13.28 -5.46 -3.98
C TYR A 180 12.85 -4.00 -4.14
N ASN A 181 13.64 -3.20 -4.86
CA ASN A 181 13.29 -1.82 -5.15
C ASN A 181 12.39 -1.69 -6.38
N HIS A 182 11.88 -2.77 -6.96
CA HIS A 182 10.97 -2.74 -8.10
C HIS A 182 9.64 -3.45 -7.78
N PRO A 183 8.48 -2.82 -8.07
CA PRO A 183 7.18 -3.46 -7.90
C PRO A 183 6.88 -4.40 -9.07
N LEU A 184 6.04 -5.41 -8.82
CA LEU A 184 5.46 -6.29 -9.82
C LEU A 184 3.97 -5.97 -9.99
N TYR A 185 3.61 -5.43 -11.14
CA TYR A 185 2.22 -5.22 -11.52
C TYR A 185 1.67 -6.47 -12.17
N MET A 186 0.60 -7.04 -11.59
CA MET A 186 0.00 -8.26 -12.12
C MET A 186 -0.67 -7.98 -13.47
N SER A 187 -0.25 -8.72 -14.50
CA SER A 187 -0.93 -8.75 -15.80
C SER A 187 -1.87 -9.95 -15.87
N ARG A 188 -1.37 -11.12 -15.47
CA ARG A 188 -2.17 -12.34 -15.49
C ARG A 188 -1.67 -13.39 -14.49
N ARG A 189 -2.59 -14.10 -13.86
CA ARG A 189 -2.32 -15.30 -13.07
C ARG A 189 -3.37 -16.37 -13.39
N VAL A 190 -2.91 -17.54 -13.81
CA VAL A 190 -3.74 -18.55 -14.48
C VAL A 190 -3.53 -19.93 -13.88
N ALA A 191 -4.63 -20.60 -13.54
CA ALA A 191 -4.65 -22.04 -13.28
C ALA A 191 -5.31 -22.74 -14.48
N PHE A 192 -4.50 -23.36 -15.32
CA PHE A 192 -4.97 -23.98 -16.55
C PHE A 192 -5.79 -25.23 -16.27
N GLY A 193 -6.96 -25.34 -16.91
CA GLY A 193 -7.89 -26.43 -16.66
C GLY A 193 -8.64 -26.35 -15.31
N ALA A 194 -8.49 -25.27 -14.54
CA ALA A 194 -9.38 -25.01 -13.42
C ALA A 194 -10.79 -24.66 -13.92
N ASN A 195 -11.83 -24.97 -13.13
CA ASN A 195 -13.22 -24.66 -13.46
C ASN A 195 -13.67 -23.32 -12.87
N THR A 196 -13.06 -22.92 -11.76
CA THR A 196 -13.37 -21.71 -11.00
C THR A 196 -12.06 -21.00 -10.63
N THR A 197 -12.16 -19.74 -10.24
CA THR A 197 -11.03 -18.99 -9.69
C THR A 197 -10.58 -19.64 -8.38
N ILE A 198 -9.29 -19.91 -8.27
CA ILE A 198 -8.66 -20.40 -7.04
C ILE A 198 -8.10 -19.19 -6.29
N ARG A 199 -8.39 -19.11 -4.99
CA ARG A 199 -7.96 -18.05 -4.08
C ARG A 199 -8.03 -18.57 -2.64
N TRP A 200 -8.13 -17.70 -1.64
CA TRP A 200 -8.37 -18.13 -0.26
C TRP A 200 -9.61 -19.04 -0.13
N PRO A 201 -9.57 -20.12 0.68
CA PRO A 201 -8.44 -20.58 1.50
C PRO A 201 -7.42 -21.49 0.79
N GLU A 202 -7.66 -21.90 -0.46
CA GLU A 202 -6.76 -22.78 -1.20
C GLU A 202 -5.41 -22.15 -1.56
N ASP A 203 -5.37 -20.82 -1.67
CA ASP A 203 -4.14 -20.02 -1.68
C ASP A 203 -4.05 -19.19 -0.39
N PRO A 204 -3.11 -19.50 0.52
CA PRO A 204 -2.93 -18.75 1.76
C PRO A 204 -2.64 -17.27 1.55
N TYR A 205 -2.09 -16.88 0.40
CA TYR A 205 -1.82 -15.48 0.03
C TYR A 205 -3.00 -14.80 -0.67
N ASP A 206 -4.15 -15.47 -0.81
CA ASP A 206 -5.37 -14.98 -1.47
C ASP A 206 -5.13 -14.37 -2.86
N ARG A 207 -4.17 -14.94 -3.61
CA ARG A 207 -3.92 -14.59 -5.01
C ARG A 207 -5.04 -15.15 -5.88
N TYR A 208 -5.48 -14.37 -6.86
CA TYR A 208 -6.51 -14.83 -7.80
C TYR A 208 -5.88 -15.60 -8.95
N TRP A 209 -6.08 -16.90 -8.97
CA TRP A 209 -5.72 -17.78 -10.09
C TRP A 209 -6.94 -17.99 -10.96
N SER A 210 -6.98 -17.27 -12.08
CA SER A 210 -8.12 -17.32 -13.01
C SER A 210 -8.13 -18.65 -13.76
N PRO A 211 -9.30 -19.27 -13.95
CA PRO A 211 -9.41 -20.44 -14.81
C PRO A 211 -9.13 -20.05 -16.26
N ASN A 212 -8.54 -20.97 -17.01
CA ASN A 212 -8.42 -20.82 -18.46
C ASN A 212 -8.33 -22.17 -19.15
N VAL A 213 -9.10 -22.31 -20.24
CA VAL A 213 -9.05 -23.44 -21.17
C VAL A 213 -9.06 -22.82 -22.57
N TYR A 214 -8.04 -23.09 -23.38
CA TYR A 214 -8.04 -22.62 -24.77
C TYR A 214 -8.89 -23.60 -25.58
N GLU A 215 -10.12 -23.21 -25.88
CA GLU A 215 -11.18 -24.14 -26.35
C GLU A 215 -10.92 -24.77 -27.72
N ASN A 216 -10.08 -24.18 -28.58
CA ASN A 216 -9.91 -24.66 -29.96
C ASN A 216 -8.76 -25.68 -30.13
N ASP A 217 -7.67 -25.57 -29.38
CA ASP A 217 -6.43 -26.33 -29.64
C ASP A 217 -5.90 -27.12 -28.43
N THR A 218 -6.61 -27.05 -27.29
CA THR A 218 -6.18 -27.71 -26.05
C THR A 218 -7.31 -28.45 -25.37
N ILE A 219 -6.95 -29.50 -24.64
CA ILE A 219 -7.87 -30.27 -23.81
C ILE A 219 -7.49 -30.14 -22.34
N ARG A 220 -8.51 -30.06 -21.49
CA ARG A 220 -8.37 -30.10 -20.03
C ARG A 220 -8.00 -31.51 -19.59
N VAL A 221 -6.95 -31.64 -18.76
CA VAL A 221 -6.53 -32.91 -18.16
C VAL A 221 -6.42 -32.77 -16.64
N PRO A 222 -7.12 -33.61 -15.85
CA PRO A 222 -6.93 -33.66 -14.41
C PRO A 222 -5.52 -34.15 -14.05
N ASN A 223 -4.91 -33.55 -13.03
CA ASN A 223 -3.66 -34.04 -12.46
C ASN A 223 -3.95 -35.10 -11.39
N SER A 224 -3.68 -36.36 -11.73
CA SER A 224 -3.82 -37.51 -10.83
C SER A 224 -2.58 -37.73 -9.94
N ALA A 225 -1.52 -36.94 -10.12
CA ALA A 225 -0.32 -37.06 -9.32
C ALA A 225 -0.55 -36.61 -7.88
N PRO A 226 0.06 -37.29 -6.89
CA PRO A 226 0.01 -36.86 -5.49
C PRO A 226 0.93 -35.65 -5.32
N LEU A 227 0.38 -34.45 -5.47
CA LEU A 227 1.09 -33.20 -5.18
C LEU A 227 1.05 -32.98 -3.66
N GLY A 228 2.20 -33.16 -3.01
CA GLY A 228 2.33 -32.93 -1.57
C GLY A 228 2.29 -31.45 -1.18
N GLU A 229 2.02 -31.16 0.09
CA GLU A 229 2.10 -29.82 0.68
C GLU A 229 3.52 -29.23 0.66
N SER A 230 4.54 -30.07 0.40
CA SER A 230 5.97 -29.73 0.43
C SER A 230 6.58 -29.39 -0.93
N ILE A 231 5.79 -29.02 -1.94
CA ILE A 231 6.33 -28.51 -3.21
C ILE A 231 6.93 -27.12 -2.92
N PHE A 232 8.24 -27.09 -2.64
CA PHE A 232 9.00 -25.86 -2.43
C PHE A 232 9.38 -25.26 -3.78
N LEU A 233 8.43 -24.54 -4.36
CA LEU A 233 8.69 -23.63 -5.47
C LEU A 233 8.94 -22.23 -4.93
N GLU A 234 9.79 -21.46 -5.62
CA GLU A 234 10.21 -20.13 -5.18
C GLU A 234 9.01 -19.20 -4.92
N ASP A 235 8.08 -19.15 -5.88
CA ASP A 235 6.88 -18.30 -5.79
C ASP A 235 5.67 -19.00 -5.18
N ARG A 236 5.86 -20.23 -4.71
CA ARG A 236 4.90 -20.99 -3.91
C ARG A 236 3.46 -20.95 -4.45
N PRO A 237 3.19 -21.30 -5.73
CA PRO A 237 1.81 -21.42 -6.20
C PRO A 237 1.05 -22.46 -5.35
N PRO A 238 -0.27 -22.28 -5.13
CA PRO A 238 -1.03 -23.22 -4.34
C PRO A 238 -1.13 -24.56 -5.08
N PRO A 239 -1.09 -25.71 -4.38
CA PRO A 239 -1.30 -27.01 -5.02
C PRO A 239 -2.60 -27.08 -5.84
N ALA A 240 -3.63 -26.34 -5.41
CA ALA A 240 -4.89 -26.21 -6.15
C ALA A 240 -4.71 -25.68 -7.58
N ALA A 241 -3.78 -24.75 -7.83
CA ALA A 241 -3.48 -24.24 -9.17
C ALA A 241 -2.81 -25.30 -10.06
N LEU A 242 -2.21 -26.33 -9.46
CA LEU A 242 -1.50 -27.41 -10.15
C LEU A 242 -2.34 -28.69 -10.33
N LYS A 243 -3.55 -28.74 -9.73
CA LYS A 243 -4.49 -29.88 -9.77
C LYS A 243 -5.00 -30.22 -11.18
N ASN A 244 -4.90 -29.29 -12.11
CA ASN A 244 -5.28 -29.50 -13.50
C ASN A 244 -4.18 -28.98 -14.42
N ALA A 245 -4.27 -29.37 -15.69
CA ALA A 245 -3.49 -28.78 -16.76
C ALA A 245 -4.35 -28.68 -18.02
N ILE A 246 -3.82 -27.96 -19.01
CA ILE A 246 -4.20 -28.14 -20.41
C ILE A 246 -3.07 -28.85 -21.14
N THR A 247 -3.42 -29.63 -22.16
CA THR A 247 -2.45 -30.27 -23.07
C THR A 247 -2.91 -30.07 -24.51
N ALA A 248 -1.98 -30.03 -25.45
CA ALA A 248 -2.32 -29.91 -26.87
C ALA A 248 -3.07 -31.17 -27.35
N ILE A 249 -3.92 -31.03 -28.36
CA ILE A 249 -4.76 -32.14 -28.87
C ILE A 249 -3.90 -33.26 -29.47
N THR A 250 -2.83 -32.92 -30.20
CA THR A 250 -1.95 -33.90 -30.85
C THR A 250 -0.52 -33.83 -30.32
N PRO A 251 0.25 -34.94 -30.33
CA PRO A 251 1.63 -34.94 -29.87
C PRO A 251 2.58 -33.95 -30.57
N SER A 252 2.24 -33.54 -31.80
CA SER A 252 3.01 -32.56 -32.60
C SER A 252 2.52 -31.11 -32.45
N SER A 253 1.36 -30.88 -31.84
CA SER A 253 0.79 -29.54 -31.68
C SER A 253 1.50 -28.75 -30.58
N SER A 254 1.68 -27.46 -30.79
CA SER A 254 2.12 -26.51 -29.77
C SER A 254 0.94 -26.00 -28.93
N ILE A 255 1.26 -25.39 -27.78
CA ILE A 255 0.31 -24.58 -27.00
C ILE A 255 0.76 -23.13 -27.11
N ASP A 256 -0.06 -22.28 -27.74
CA ASP A 256 0.21 -20.85 -27.78
C ASP A 256 -0.27 -20.18 -26.49
N LEU A 257 0.58 -19.33 -25.91
CA LEU A 257 0.35 -18.72 -24.61
C LEU A 257 -0.05 -17.26 -24.77
N TYR A 258 -1.26 -16.94 -24.31
CA TYR A 258 -1.72 -15.56 -24.28
C TYR A 258 -1.18 -14.83 -23.05
N MET A 259 -0.10 -14.06 -23.28
CA MET A 259 0.67 -13.37 -22.24
C MET A 259 0.06 -12.03 -21.79
N ARG A 260 -0.76 -11.39 -22.64
CA ARG A 260 -1.33 -10.05 -22.41
C ARG A 260 -0.29 -8.93 -22.19
N PHE A 261 0.85 -8.96 -22.88
CA PHE A 261 1.86 -7.89 -22.81
C PHE A 261 1.34 -6.53 -23.32
N PRO A 262 1.98 -5.40 -22.94
CA PRO A 262 1.54 -4.07 -23.33
C PRO A 262 1.97 -3.79 -24.77
N PHE A 263 1.38 -2.78 -25.40
CA PHE A 263 1.78 -2.37 -26.76
C PHE A 263 3.22 -1.85 -26.82
N THR A 264 3.66 -1.17 -25.76
CA THR A 264 5.03 -0.70 -25.61
C THR A 264 5.88 -1.75 -24.93
N GLN A 265 7.16 -1.80 -25.29
CA GLN A 265 8.11 -2.73 -24.67
C GLN A 265 8.29 -2.37 -23.19
N ALA A 266 8.13 -3.36 -22.32
CA ALA A 266 8.27 -3.23 -20.88
C ALA A 266 9.06 -4.42 -20.30
N PRO A 267 9.79 -4.24 -19.19
CA PRO A 267 10.38 -5.35 -18.47
C PRO A 267 9.26 -6.21 -17.85
N VAL A 268 9.35 -7.51 -18.07
CA VAL A 268 8.36 -8.49 -17.61
C VAL A 268 9.01 -9.57 -16.77
N TYR A 269 8.22 -10.08 -15.84
CA TYR A 269 8.53 -11.28 -15.10
C TYR A 269 7.47 -12.35 -15.37
N VAL A 270 7.90 -13.54 -15.79
CA VAL A 270 7.01 -14.62 -16.20
C VAL A 270 7.41 -15.93 -15.55
N ASN A 271 6.42 -16.63 -15.01
CA ASN A 271 6.57 -17.98 -14.47
C ASN A 271 5.64 -18.96 -15.17
N TRP A 272 6.17 -20.13 -15.48
CA TRP A 272 5.40 -21.27 -15.95
C TRP A 272 5.60 -22.48 -15.04
N TYR A 273 4.51 -23.17 -14.74
CA TYR A 273 4.49 -24.31 -13.84
C TYR A 273 4.06 -25.57 -14.58
N PHE A 274 4.91 -26.60 -14.51
CA PHE A 274 4.76 -27.85 -15.22
C PHE A 274 4.83 -29.03 -14.25
N SER A 275 3.77 -29.82 -14.19
CA SER A 275 3.67 -31.05 -13.42
C SER A 275 3.03 -32.13 -14.29
N GLU A 276 3.66 -33.30 -14.34
CA GLU A 276 3.10 -34.41 -15.10
C GLU A 276 1.83 -34.93 -14.42
N VAL A 277 0.78 -35.09 -15.22
CA VAL A 277 -0.58 -35.32 -14.74
C VAL A 277 -0.89 -36.79 -14.44
N ARG A 278 -0.07 -37.72 -14.93
CA ARG A 278 -0.19 -39.16 -14.69
C ARG A 278 1.17 -39.86 -14.75
N LEU A 279 1.28 -41.01 -14.13
CA LEU A 279 2.49 -41.82 -14.27
C LEU A 279 2.63 -42.28 -15.73
N LEU A 280 3.76 -41.97 -16.35
CA LEU A 280 4.04 -42.32 -17.74
C LEU A 280 4.45 -43.80 -17.86
N GLN A 281 4.02 -44.45 -18.94
CA GLN A 281 4.49 -45.79 -19.28
C GLN A 281 5.94 -45.76 -19.79
N ARG A 282 6.61 -46.92 -19.84
CA ARG A 282 8.05 -47.02 -20.17
C ARG A 282 8.42 -46.46 -21.56
N ASN A 283 7.48 -46.45 -22.50
CA ASN A 283 7.62 -45.93 -23.87
C ASN A 283 7.04 -44.51 -24.04
N GLU A 284 6.49 -43.93 -22.98
CA GLU A 284 5.90 -42.60 -23.01
C GLU A 284 6.90 -41.57 -22.50
N ILE A 285 7.06 -40.49 -23.25
CA ILE A 285 7.94 -39.37 -22.93
C ILE A 285 7.15 -38.11 -23.23
N ARG A 286 7.03 -37.24 -22.25
CA ARG A 286 6.58 -35.87 -22.45
C ARG A 286 7.76 -34.92 -22.30
N ALA A 287 8.20 -34.36 -23.40
CA ALA A 287 9.32 -33.44 -23.45
C ALA A 287 9.00 -32.26 -24.36
N PHE A 288 9.22 -31.05 -23.88
CA PHE A 288 8.91 -29.83 -24.64
C PHE A 288 9.81 -28.67 -24.24
N ARG A 289 9.71 -27.56 -24.95
CA ARG A 289 10.40 -26.31 -24.65
C ARG A 289 9.44 -25.13 -24.75
N VAL A 290 9.70 -24.10 -23.95
CA VAL A 290 9.12 -22.78 -24.16
C VAL A 290 9.86 -22.12 -25.32
N PHE A 291 9.10 -21.58 -26.28
CA PHE A 291 9.57 -20.82 -27.42
C PHE A 291 9.20 -19.35 -27.24
N LYS A 292 10.07 -18.46 -27.68
CA LYS A 292 9.82 -17.03 -27.82
C LYS A 292 10.05 -16.66 -29.28
N ASP A 293 9.04 -16.08 -29.93
CA ASP A 293 9.12 -15.64 -31.33
C ASP A 293 9.64 -16.75 -32.27
N ASN A 294 9.07 -17.95 -32.11
CA ASN A 294 9.42 -19.18 -32.84
C ASN A 294 10.85 -19.70 -32.64
N LEU A 295 11.58 -19.20 -31.64
CA LEU A 295 12.91 -19.71 -31.26
C LEU A 295 12.86 -20.40 -29.89
N PRO A 296 13.58 -21.51 -29.68
CA PRO A 296 13.69 -22.14 -28.37
C PRO A 296 14.24 -21.18 -27.32
N TYR A 297 13.53 -21.01 -26.22
CA TYR A 297 13.86 -20.06 -25.16
C TYR A 297 14.20 -20.74 -23.83
N SER A 298 13.58 -21.89 -23.53
CA SER A 298 13.93 -22.71 -22.37
C SER A 298 14.84 -23.89 -22.73
N PRO A 299 15.55 -24.47 -21.74
CA PRO A 299 16.00 -25.86 -21.82
C PRO A 299 14.84 -26.83 -22.08
N THR A 300 15.14 -28.08 -22.43
CA THR A 300 14.12 -29.12 -22.50
C THR A 300 13.52 -29.37 -21.13
N ILE A 301 12.20 -29.25 -21.04
CA ILE A 301 11.42 -29.49 -19.83
C ILE A 301 10.85 -30.91 -19.90
N LEU A 302 11.09 -31.65 -18.82
CA LEU A 302 10.52 -32.97 -18.55
C LEU A 302 9.68 -32.82 -17.28
N PRO A 303 8.35 -32.62 -17.37
CA PRO A 303 7.52 -32.38 -16.21
C PRO A 303 7.62 -33.55 -15.22
N PRO A 304 7.91 -33.30 -13.93
CA PRO A 304 8.01 -34.36 -12.95
C PRO A 304 6.61 -34.85 -12.53
N TYR A 305 6.49 -36.15 -12.26
CA TYR A 305 5.29 -36.74 -11.65
C TYR A 305 5.35 -36.61 -10.12
N GLY A 306 4.28 -36.08 -9.51
CA GLY A 306 4.20 -35.86 -8.06
C GLY A 306 5.01 -34.66 -7.54
N ASN A 307 5.58 -33.87 -8.45
CA ASN A 307 6.29 -32.62 -8.16
C ASN A 307 5.96 -31.60 -9.26
N CYS A 308 6.58 -30.41 -9.22
CA CYS A 308 6.42 -29.38 -10.22
C CYS A 308 7.76 -28.76 -10.59
N THR A 309 7.96 -28.48 -11.88
CA THR A 309 9.02 -27.63 -12.38
C THR A 309 8.48 -26.22 -12.56
N GLN A 310 9.17 -25.25 -11.97
CA GLN A 310 8.98 -23.83 -12.25
C GLN A 310 10.06 -23.37 -13.23
N PHE A 311 9.64 -22.70 -14.30
CA PHE A 311 10.53 -21.98 -15.20
C PHE A 311 10.20 -20.49 -15.15
N SER A 312 11.17 -19.68 -14.74
CA SER A 312 11.00 -18.25 -14.46
C SER A 312 11.89 -17.40 -15.36
N VAL A 313 11.43 -16.22 -15.76
CA VAL A 313 12.16 -15.28 -16.59
C VAL A 313 11.94 -13.86 -16.07
N SER A 314 13.01 -13.18 -15.64
CA SER A 314 12.97 -11.80 -15.10
C SER A 314 13.68 -10.73 -15.95
N ASN A 315 14.63 -11.13 -16.79
CA ASN A 315 15.42 -10.21 -17.63
C ASN A 315 14.89 -10.13 -19.06
N LEU A 316 13.58 -9.96 -19.22
CA LEU A 316 12.93 -9.94 -20.51
C LEU A 316 12.23 -8.60 -20.75
N LEU A 317 12.56 -7.95 -21.86
CA LEU A 317 11.82 -6.82 -22.39
C LEU A 317 10.82 -7.33 -23.44
N ALA A 318 9.52 -7.23 -23.17
CA ALA A 318 8.47 -7.75 -24.04
C ALA A 318 7.38 -6.72 -24.35
N SER A 319 6.74 -6.87 -25.50
CA SER A 319 5.51 -6.16 -25.89
C SER A 319 4.51 -7.12 -26.51
N SER A 320 3.35 -6.61 -26.93
CA SER A 320 2.30 -7.34 -27.64
C SER A 320 2.78 -7.99 -28.94
N ASN A 321 3.95 -7.62 -29.45
CA ASN A 321 4.56 -8.23 -30.65
C ASN A 321 5.32 -9.52 -30.33
N ASN A 322 5.64 -9.78 -29.06
CA ASN A 322 6.33 -11.00 -28.67
C ASN A 322 5.32 -12.13 -28.42
N THR A 323 5.64 -13.30 -28.94
CA THR A 323 4.82 -14.50 -28.82
C THR A 323 5.54 -15.55 -27.98
N PHE A 324 4.77 -16.30 -27.19
CA PHE A 324 5.26 -17.42 -26.40
C PHE A 324 4.43 -18.65 -26.71
N SER A 325 5.09 -19.78 -26.88
CA SER A 325 4.44 -21.07 -27.09
C SER A 325 5.20 -22.20 -26.42
N ILE A 326 4.53 -23.32 -26.20
CA ILE A 326 5.13 -24.56 -25.69
C ILE A 326 5.14 -25.56 -26.83
N VAL A 327 6.33 -25.97 -27.25
CA VAL A 327 6.53 -26.79 -28.45
C VAL A 327 7.12 -28.15 -28.04
N PRO A 328 6.52 -29.28 -28.48
CA PRO A 328 7.05 -30.61 -28.20
C PRO A 328 8.43 -30.81 -28.83
N THR A 329 9.30 -31.57 -28.18
CA THR A 329 10.55 -32.01 -28.83
C THR A 329 10.27 -33.12 -29.84
N ASN A 330 11.18 -33.31 -30.79
CA ASN A 330 11.06 -34.34 -31.83
C ASN A 330 11.01 -35.79 -31.30
N PHE A 331 11.44 -36.02 -30.05
CA PHE A 331 11.41 -37.34 -29.39
C PHE A 331 10.28 -37.46 -28.36
N SER A 332 9.47 -36.42 -28.16
CA SER A 332 8.28 -36.50 -27.30
C SER A 332 7.24 -37.40 -27.95
N THR A 333 6.70 -38.36 -27.19
CA THR A 333 5.59 -39.21 -27.65
C THR A 333 4.24 -38.69 -27.17
N LEU A 334 4.24 -37.75 -26.22
CA LEU A 334 3.05 -37.09 -25.69
C LEU A 334 3.05 -35.58 -26.00
N PRO A 335 1.87 -34.95 -26.12
CA PRO A 335 1.75 -33.50 -26.34
C PRO A 335 2.36 -32.67 -25.19
N PRO A 336 2.70 -31.39 -25.41
CA PRO A 336 3.07 -30.51 -24.30
C PRO A 336 1.89 -30.30 -23.34
N LEU A 337 2.18 -29.88 -22.10
CA LEU A 337 1.17 -29.48 -21.12
C LEU A 337 1.63 -28.26 -20.31
N ILE A 338 0.68 -27.62 -19.63
CA ILE A 338 0.95 -26.56 -18.65
C ILE A 338 -0.14 -26.56 -17.56
N ASN A 339 0.28 -26.39 -16.30
CA ASN A 339 -0.62 -26.39 -15.15
C ASN A 339 -0.99 -24.96 -14.73
N ALA A 340 0.00 -24.08 -14.62
CA ALA A 340 -0.24 -22.71 -14.17
C ALA A 340 0.76 -21.73 -14.78
N MET A 341 0.44 -20.44 -14.74
CA MET A 341 1.30 -19.36 -15.22
C MET A 341 1.04 -18.06 -14.47
N GLU A 342 2.11 -17.28 -14.27
CA GLU A 342 2.05 -15.91 -13.78
C GLU A 342 2.80 -14.97 -14.74
N VAL A 343 2.25 -13.78 -14.96
CA VAL A 343 2.80 -12.74 -15.82
C VAL A 343 2.68 -11.40 -15.10
N PHE A 344 3.82 -10.72 -14.95
CA PHE A 344 3.92 -9.42 -14.31
C PHE A 344 4.69 -8.43 -15.18
N TYR A 345 4.37 -7.15 -15.02
CA TYR A 345 5.25 -6.05 -15.42
C TYR A 345 6.12 -5.65 -14.24
N ILE A 346 7.39 -5.40 -14.52
CA ILE A 346 8.31 -4.86 -13.52
C ILE A 346 8.22 -3.34 -13.62
N GLY A 347 7.82 -2.67 -12.53
CA GLY A 347 7.75 -1.22 -12.50
C GLY A 347 9.11 -0.56 -12.34
N ASP A 348 9.12 0.76 -12.44
CA ASP A 348 10.28 1.57 -12.11
C ASP A 348 10.69 1.44 -10.64
N ALA A 349 11.91 1.88 -10.34
CA ALA A 349 12.44 1.88 -8.99
C ALA A 349 11.50 2.63 -8.02
N LEU A 350 11.17 1.99 -6.90
CA LEU A 350 10.34 2.55 -5.84
C LEU A 350 10.98 3.83 -5.31
N THR A 351 10.17 4.88 -5.15
CA THR A 351 10.61 6.12 -4.53
C THR A 351 10.98 5.94 -3.06
N ASP A 352 11.93 6.73 -2.55
CA ASP A 352 12.18 6.85 -1.10
C ASP A 352 11.17 7.79 -0.42
N GLY A 353 10.28 8.40 -1.20
CA GLY A 353 9.28 9.34 -0.74
C GLY A 353 9.81 10.77 -0.62
N THR A 354 8.95 11.65 -0.11
CA THR A 354 9.31 13.01 0.30
C THR A 354 10.39 12.99 1.38
N ASN A 355 11.31 13.95 1.32
CA ASN A 355 12.41 14.04 2.26
C ASN A 355 11.95 14.00 3.73
N THR A 356 12.65 13.22 4.54
CA THR A 356 12.27 12.96 5.94
C THR A 356 12.25 14.22 6.82
N LYS A 357 13.05 15.24 6.51
CA LYS A 357 12.99 16.52 7.22
C LYS A 357 11.66 17.23 7.02
N ASP A 358 11.11 17.14 5.81
CA ASP A 358 9.83 17.74 5.48
C ASP A 358 8.68 16.93 6.06
N VAL A 359 8.72 15.60 5.92
CA VAL A 359 7.73 14.71 6.55
C VAL A 359 7.64 14.95 8.07
N LYS A 360 8.78 15.12 8.76
CA LYS A 360 8.80 15.47 10.19
C LYS A 360 8.16 16.83 10.50
N GLY A 361 8.51 17.87 9.74
CA GLY A 361 7.94 19.21 9.94
C GLY A 361 6.44 19.26 9.67
N LEU A 362 5.98 18.56 8.63
CA LEU A 362 4.56 18.42 8.32
C LEU A 362 3.82 17.64 9.42
N ALA A 363 4.42 16.58 9.97
CA ALA A 363 3.85 15.84 11.09
C ALA A 363 3.69 16.71 12.35
N SER A 364 4.62 17.62 12.63
CA SER A 364 4.48 18.62 13.70
C SER A 364 3.25 19.51 13.49
N LEU A 365 3.02 19.97 12.25
CA LEU A 365 1.84 20.76 11.88
C LEU A 365 0.54 19.97 12.06
N GLN A 366 0.49 18.71 11.62
CA GLN A 366 -0.69 17.85 11.79
C GLN A 366 -0.96 17.49 13.25
N THR A 367 0.09 17.40 14.07
CA THR A 367 -0.04 17.19 15.52
C THR A 367 -0.66 18.41 16.20
N ALA A 368 -0.19 19.61 15.84
CA ALA A 368 -0.69 20.86 16.40
C ALA A 368 -2.10 21.22 15.89
N PHE A 369 -2.43 20.91 14.64
CA PHE A 369 -3.65 21.36 13.98
C PHE A 369 -4.48 20.18 13.47
N SER A 370 -5.57 19.89 14.16
CA SER A 370 -6.47 18.76 13.86
C SER A 370 -7.03 18.78 12.43
N VAL A 371 -7.31 19.96 11.88
CA VAL A 371 -7.79 20.13 10.50
C VAL A 371 -6.85 19.47 9.47
N LEU A 372 -5.54 19.50 9.74
CA LEU A 372 -4.52 18.99 8.81
C LEU A 372 -4.32 17.47 8.90
N LYS A 373 -4.82 16.79 9.94
CA LYS A 373 -4.67 15.34 10.14
C LYS A 373 -5.31 14.49 9.05
N SER A 374 -6.19 15.11 8.29
CA SER A 374 -6.93 14.42 7.25
C SER A 374 -6.10 14.17 6.00
N TRP A 375 -5.00 14.88 5.76
CA TRP A 375 -4.06 14.60 4.67
C TRP A 375 -3.12 13.44 5.06
N SER A 376 -3.02 12.45 4.18
CA SER A 376 -2.26 11.21 4.41
C SER A 376 -1.49 10.80 3.16
N GLY A 377 -0.70 9.72 3.27
CA GLY A 377 0.21 9.26 2.21
C GLY A 377 1.43 10.16 2.04
N ASP A 378 2.16 9.97 0.95
CA ASP A 378 3.32 10.80 0.65
C ASP A 378 2.89 12.26 0.36
N PRO A 379 3.51 13.29 0.98
CA PRO A 379 3.09 14.68 0.80
C PRO A 379 3.27 15.20 -0.64
N CYS A 380 4.38 14.86 -1.30
CA CYS A 380 4.73 15.39 -2.61
C CYS A 380 4.41 14.45 -3.77
N LEU A 381 4.36 13.13 -3.52
CA LEU A 381 4.33 12.11 -4.56
C LEU A 381 3.01 11.34 -4.64
N PRO A 382 2.65 10.81 -5.81
CA PRO A 382 3.30 11.06 -7.10
C PRO A 382 3.03 12.50 -7.58
N SER A 383 4.00 13.11 -8.27
CA SER A 383 3.80 14.42 -8.92
C SER A 383 2.80 14.26 -10.08
N PRO A 384 1.89 15.23 -10.31
CA PRO A 384 1.78 16.56 -9.67
C PRO A 384 0.84 16.61 -8.44
N PHE A 385 0.47 15.47 -7.86
CA PHE A 385 -0.57 15.37 -6.83
C PHE A 385 -0.02 15.50 -5.40
N SER A 386 0.61 16.64 -5.10
CA SER A 386 1.00 16.99 -3.73
C SER A 386 -0.22 17.31 -2.86
N TRP A 387 -0.05 17.34 -1.53
CA TRP A 387 -1.09 17.88 -0.64
C TRP A 387 -1.46 19.32 -1.03
N ASP A 388 -2.72 19.69 -0.80
CA ASP A 388 -3.31 20.91 -1.38
C ASP A 388 -2.65 22.20 -0.89
N TRP A 389 -2.10 22.18 0.32
CA TRP A 389 -1.48 23.31 1.01
C TRP A 389 0.06 23.33 0.93
N ILE A 390 0.66 22.51 0.06
CA ILE A 390 2.11 22.53 -0.18
C ILE A 390 2.45 22.57 -1.66
N VAL A 391 3.65 23.07 -1.97
CA VAL A 391 4.29 22.91 -3.27
C VAL A 391 5.65 22.27 -3.08
N CYS A 392 5.92 21.24 -3.87
CA CYS A 392 7.18 20.52 -3.85
C CYS A 392 8.00 20.80 -5.10
N ASN A 393 9.33 20.64 -4.99
CA ASN A 393 10.18 20.59 -6.18
C ASN A 393 10.05 19.22 -6.88
N THR A 394 10.66 19.10 -8.07
CA THR A 394 10.59 17.91 -8.93
C THR A 394 11.83 17.02 -8.81
N ASN A 395 12.54 17.09 -7.68
CA ASN A 395 13.70 16.24 -7.43
C ASN A 395 13.26 14.79 -7.15
N LEU A 396 14.16 13.82 -7.34
CA LEU A 396 13.90 12.40 -7.06
C LEU A 396 13.43 12.17 -5.61
N VAL A 397 14.07 12.85 -4.65
CA VAL A 397 13.60 12.96 -3.26
C VAL A 397 13.05 14.39 -3.09
N PRO A 398 11.74 14.59 -3.29
CA PRO A 398 11.18 15.94 -3.35
C PRO A 398 11.26 16.63 -1.99
N ARG A 399 11.43 17.95 -2.07
CA ARG A 399 11.43 18.86 -0.92
C ARG A 399 10.25 19.80 -0.99
N VAL A 400 9.67 20.13 0.17
CA VAL A 400 8.64 21.16 0.29
C VAL A 400 9.27 22.54 0.18
N THR A 401 8.80 23.33 -0.80
CA THR A 401 9.32 24.68 -1.09
C THR A 401 8.32 25.77 -0.72
N THR A 402 7.02 25.45 -0.69
CA THR A 402 5.97 26.39 -0.28
C THR A 402 5.03 25.70 0.70
N LEU A 403 4.69 26.42 1.77
CA LEU A 403 3.63 26.11 2.71
C LEU A 403 2.53 27.17 2.57
N SER A 404 1.32 26.78 2.17
CA SER A 404 0.20 27.68 1.87
C SER A 404 -1.05 27.27 2.66
N LEU A 405 -1.14 27.75 3.90
CA LEU A 405 -2.20 27.43 4.85
C LEU A 405 -3.10 28.65 5.12
N VAL A 406 -3.38 29.45 4.10
CA VAL A 406 -4.24 30.64 4.21
C VAL A 406 -5.67 30.25 4.54
N GLY A 407 -6.25 30.80 5.62
CA GLY A 407 -7.66 30.60 5.89
C GLY A 407 -8.06 29.18 6.33
N TYR A 408 -7.12 28.35 6.77
CA TYR A 408 -7.40 26.97 7.20
C TYR A 408 -8.05 26.87 8.59
N GLY A 409 -8.37 27.99 9.23
CA GLY A 409 -8.96 28.02 10.57
C GLY A 409 -8.00 27.53 11.66
N LEU A 410 -6.69 27.63 11.42
CA LEU A 410 -5.67 27.20 12.37
C LEU A 410 -5.76 28.04 13.64
N SER A 411 -5.65 27.41 14.81
CA SER A 411 -5.70 28.12 16.10
C SER A 411 -4.70 27.52 17.10
N GLY A 412 -4.30 28.33 18.08
CA GLY A 412 -3.25 27.97 19.03
C GLY A 412 -1.87 28.46 18.59
N SER A 413 -0.81 27.94 19.21
CA SER A 413 0.58 28.31 18.94
C SER A 413 1.16 27.51 17.76
N LEU A 414 2.10 28.12 17.03
CA LEU A 414 2.83 27.42 15.97
C LEU A 414 3.80 26.38 16.56
N PRO A 415 3.82 25.13 16.04
CA PRO A 415 4.83 24.16 16.40
C PRO A 415 6.17 24.47 15.71
N ASP A 416 7.22 23.76 16.11
CA ASP A 416 8.50 23.79 15.40
C ASP A 416 8.46 22.89 14.16
N PHE A 417 8.66 23.50 13.00
CA PHE A 417 8.85 22.84 11.71
C PHE A 417 10.09 23.38 10.97
N SER A 418 11.08 23.87 11.73
CA SER A 418 12.35 24.38 11.24
C SER A 418 13.19 23.38 10.46
N SER A 419 12.90 22.08 10.60
CA SER A 419 13.51 21.01 9.81
C SER A 419 13.27 21.18 8.31
N MET A 420 12.18 21.85 7.91
CA MET A 420 11.79 22.09 6.52
C MET A 420 12.68 23.15 5.83
N ASP A 421 13.99 22.89 5.79
CA ASP A 421 15.03 23.84 5.37
C ASP A 421 15.01 24.24 3.88
N ALA A 422 14.17 23.58 3.07
CA ALA A 422 13.96 23.91 1.67
C ALA A 422 12.82 24.94 1.44
N LEU A 423 12.09 25.32 2.50
CA LEU A 423 11.01 26.30 2.40
C LEU A 423 11.52 27.66 1.91
N ARG A 424 10.84 28.17 0.88
CA ARG A 424 11.03 29.49 0.29
C ARG A 424 9.87 30.42 0.58
N LYS A 425 8.65 29.87 0.66
CA LYS A 425 7.42 30.64 0.91
C LYS A 425 6.61 29.98 2.01
N ILE A 426 6.21 30.77 2.99
CA ILE A 426 5.30 30.36 4.05
C ILE A 426 4.18 31.39 4.11
N ASP A 427 2.94 30.94 3.88
CA ASP A 427 1.74 31.73 4.06
C ASP A 427 0.82 31.06 5.09
N LEU A 428 0.67 31.71 6.24
CA LEU A 428 -0.17 31.31 7.36
C LEU A 428 -1.25 32.36 7.63
N SER A 429 -1.50 33.27 6.68
CA SER A 429 -2.39 34.40 6.89
C SER A 429 -3.86 33.98 7.06
N ASN A 430 -4.66 34.89 7.63
CA ASN A 430 -6.10 34.70 7.84
C ASN A 430 -6.42 33.46 8.71
N ASN A 431 -5.69 33.30 9.81
CA ASN A 431 -5.94 32.23 10.77
C ASN A 431 -6.16 32.82 12.17
N SER A 432 -6.27 31.95 13.17
CA SER A 432 -6.41 32.28 14.58
C SER A 432 -5.18 31.86 15.39
N LEU A 433 -3.99 31.94 14.79
CA LEU A 433 -2.73 31.57 15.43
C LEU A 433 -2.35 32.60 16.50
N ARG A 434 -1.82 32.14 17.63
CA ARG A 434 -1.55 32.92 18.84
C ARG A 434 -0.13 32.69 19.36
N GLY A 435 0.31 33.54 20.29
CA GLY A 435 1.63 33.46 20.92
C GLY A 435 2.70 34.25 20.16
N PRO A 436 3.99 34.11 20.54
CA PRO A 436 5.08 34.80 19.86
C PRO A 436 5.35 34.23 18.46
N ILE A 437 5.87 35.07 17.57
CA ILE A 437 6.42 34.61 16.29
C ILE A 437 7.69 33.79 16.60
N PRO A 438 7.79 32.52 16.17
CA PRO A 438 8.97 31.71 16.42
C PRO A 438 10.25 32.24 15.77
N GLU A 439 11.36 32.22 16.51
CA GLU A 439 12.69 32.64 16.04
C GLU A 439 13.22 31.79 14.87
N PHE A 440 12.79 30.53 14.75
CA PHE A 440 13.32 29.62 13.73
C PHE A 440 12.99 30.06 12.29
N PHE A 441 11.97 30.90 12.08
CA PHE A 441 11.70 31.43 10.74
C PHE A 441 12.90 32.21 10.18
N GLY A 442 13.64 32.92 11.05
CA GLY A 442 14.87 33.61 10.67
C GLY A 442 16.05 32.68 10.41
N THR A 443 15.98 31.41 10.85
CA THR A 443 17.04 30.41 10.63
C THR A 443 16.84 29.58 9.37
N LEU A 444 15.67 29.63 8.73
CA LEU A 444 15.42 28.93 7.47
C LEU A 444 16.29 29.54 6.35
N PRO A 445 17.18 28.77 5.71
CA PRO A 445 18.20 29.34 4.84
C PRO A 445 17.60 29.95 3.56
N ASN A 446 16.58 29.31 3.01
CA ASN A 446 16.01 29.64 1.70
C ASN A 446 14.72 30.49 1.77
N LEU A 447 14.29 30.91 2.96
CA LEU A 447 13.03 31.63 3.13
C LEU A 447 13.09 33.02 2.51
N GLU A 448 12.15 33.29 1.58
CA GLU A 448 12.03 34.54 0.81
C GLU A 448 10.74 35.29 1.15
N ILE A 449 9.66 34.56 1.46
CA ILE A 449 8.35 35.15 1.78
C ILE A 449 7.79 34.50 3.04
N LEU A 450 7.44 35.34 4.02
CA LEU A 450 6.73 34.95 5.24
C LEU A 450 5.51 35.84 5.43
N ASN A 451 4.32 35.27 5.24
CA ASN A 451 3.06 35.96 5.46
C ASN A 451 2.35 35.40 6.70
N LEU A 452 2.22 36.24 7.72
CA LEU A 452 1.57 35.97 9.01
C LEU A 452 0.37 36.89 9.24
N ALA A 453 -0.10 37.59 8.21
CA ALA A 453 -1.14 38.60 8.34
C ALA A 453 -2.44 38.05 8.92
N ASN A 454 -3.23 38.91 9.57
CA ASN A 454 -4.56 38.58 10.08
C ASN A 454 -4.56 37.32 10.96
N ASN A 455 -3.80 37.39 12.05
CA ASN A 455 -3.70 36.38 13.09
C ASN A 455 -3.78 37.06 14.46
N MET A 456 -3.46 36.33 15.53
CA MET A 456 -3.42 36.83 16.90
C MET A 456 -2.03 36.67 17.53
N PHE A 457 -0.96 36.83 16.73
CA PHE A 457 0.41 36.80 17.25
C PHE A 457 0.65 37.97 18.22
N THR A 458 1.51 37.74 19.21
CA THR A 458 1.80 38.66 20.31
C THR A 458 3.30 38.84 20.52
N GLY A 459 3.73 39.98 21.07
CA GLY A 459 5.13 40.21 21.43
C GLY A 459 5.94 40.87 20.31
N ALA A 460 7.27 40.81 20.39
CA ALA A 460 8.15 41.46 19.42
C ALA A 460 8.40 40.59 18.19
N ILE A 461 8.71 41.23 17.06
CA ILE A 461 9.21 40.52 15.87
C ILE A 461 10.64 40.04 16.17
N PRO A 462 10.93 38.73 16.03
CA PRO A 462 12.26 38.14 16.16
C PRO A 462 13.37 38.91 15.45
N ARG A 463 14.51 39.12 16.13
CA ARG A 463 15.68 39.77 15.49
C ARG A 463 16.26 38.93 14.35
N SER A 464 16.14 37.61 14.44
CA SER A 464 16.55 36.68 13.39
C SER A 464 15.81 36.96 12.08
N LEU A 465 14.53 37.30 12.16
CA LEU A 465 13.68 37.69 11.01
C LEU A 465 14.08 39.07 10.46
N SER A 466 14.21 40.08 11.32
CA SER A 466 14.55 41.44 10.89
C SER A 466 15.94 41.55 10.25
N ARG A 467 16.86 40.63 10.57
CA ARG A 467 18.23 40.61 10.03
C ARG A 467 18.39 39.74 8.78
N LYS A 468 17.37 38.97 8.38
CA LYS A 468 17.46 38.09 7.23
C LYS A 468 17.32 38.91 5.94
N SER A 469 18.43 39.05 5.21
CA SER A 469 18.48 39.79 3.95
C SER A 469 17.57 39.16 2.90
N GLY A 470 16.81 40.00 2.19
CA GLY A 470 15.93 39.59 1.09
C GLY A 470 14.61 38.93 1.51
N LEU A 471 14.34 38.76 2.82
CA LEU A 471 13.07 38.22 3.30
C LEU A 471 11.97 39.28 3.27
N ILE A 472 10.85 38.97 2.63
CA ILE A 472 9.61 39.76 2.68
C ILE A 472 8.75 39.22 3.82
N ILE A 473 8.42 40.07 4.79
CA ILE A 473 7.60 39.72 5.95
C ILE A 473 6.34 40.56 5.98
N THR A 474 5.20 39.90 6.12
CA THR A 474 3.87 40.52 6.24
C THR A 474 3.25 40.10 7.57
N VAL A 475 2.97 41.06 8.45
CA VAL A 475 2.47 40.82 9.84
C VAL A 475 1.28 41.71 10.22
N ASP A 476 0.72 42.45 9.28
CA ASP A 476 -0.45 43.30 9.50
C ASP A 476 -1.65 42.49 10.03
N GLY A 477 -2.58 43.16 10.71
CA GLY A 477 -3.74 42.48 11.29
C GLY A 477 -3.41 41.56 12.47
N ASN A 478 -2.28 41.77 13.16
CA ASN A 478 -1.94 41.10 14.43
C ASN A 478 -1.94 42.14 15.58
N PRO A 479 -3.04 42.31 16.33
CA PRO A 479 -3.18 43.38 17.31
C PRO A 479 -2.19 43.32 18.49
N GLY A 480 -1.66 42.14 18.79
CA GLY A 480 -0.73 41.92 19.90
C GLY A 480 0.74 42.10 19.55
N LEU A 481 1.08 42.36 18.29
CA LEU A 481 2.47 42.54 17.87
C LEU A 481 2.97 43.95 18.19
N CYS A 482 4.10 44.00 18.88
CA CYS A 482 4.88 45.20 19.08
C CYS A 482 5.82 45.42 17.87
N THR A 483 5.54 46.42 17.04
CA THR A 483 6.45 46.83 15.96
C THR A 483 7.64 47.68 16.45
N THR A 484 7.60 48.17 17.69
CA THR A 484 8.60 49.09 18.28
C THR A 484 9.13 48.67 19.66
N CYS A 485 8.77 47.49 20.18
CA CYS A 485 9.23 47.07 21.50
C CYS A 485 10.71 46.62 21.43
N SER A 486 11.61 47.52 21.82
CA SER A 486 12.99 47.21 22.17
C SER A 486 12.99 46.19 23.30
N SER A 487 13.68 45.06 23.08
CA SER A 487 13.87 44.01 24.09
C SER A 487 14.37 44.61 25.41
N SER A 488 13.48 44.83 26.35
CA SER A 488 13.81 44.99 27.76
C SER A 488 12.97 43.98 28.51
N SER A 489 13.64 43.24 29.40
CA SER A 489 13.17 42.12 30.21
C SER A 489 11.78 42.31 30.80
N PRO A 490 11.07 41.22 31.17
CA PRO A 490 9.72 41.30 31.69
C PRO A 490 9.71 42.12 33.00
N THR A 491 9.18 43.34 32.95
CA THR A 491 8.73 44.01 34.15
C THR A 491 7.43 43.32 34.58
N ALA A 492 7.51 42.66 35.73
CA ALA A 492 6.37 42.14 36.43
C ALA A 492 5.30 43.23 36.56
N PHE A 493 4.11 42.96 36.02
CA PHE A 493 2.92 43.73 36.35
C PHE A 493 2.59 43.47 37.82
N SER A 494 2.96 44.41 38.70
CA SER A 494 2.45 44.47 40.05
C SER A 494 0.99 44.91 39.98
N THR A 495 0.06 43.99 40.23
CA THR A 495 -1.28 44.35 40.64
C THR A 495 -1.30 44.36 42.17
N SER A 496 -1.19 45.56 42.75
CA SER A 496 -1.54 45.80 44.14
C SER A 496 -3.05 46.00 44.24
N SER A 497 -3.77 45.02 44.78
CA SER A 497 -4.94 45.30 45.61
C SER A 497 -5.00 44.26 46.71
N ALA A 498 -4.81 44.74 47.93
CA ALA A 498 -4.99 43.98 49.14
C ALA A 498 -6.48 43.98 49.49
N GLU A 499 -7.08 42.82 49.76
CA GLU A 499 -8.12 42.71 50.77
C GLU A 499 -8.32 41.26 51.28
N ARG A 500 -8.12 41.14 52.61
CA ARG A 500 -8.62 40.16 53.60
C ARG A 500 -8.53 38.64 53.36
N LYS A 501 -7.53 38.06 54.05
CA LYS A 501 -7.53 36.69 54.60
C LYS A 501 -8.69 36.49 55.58
N GLN A 502 -9.52 35.47 55.36
CA GLN A 502 -10.15 34.72 56.43
C GLN A 502 -9.67 33.26 56.32
N LYS A 503 -8.96 32.81 57.36
CA LYS A 503 -8.52 31.41 57.53
C LYS A 503 -9.74 30.53 57.74
N ASN A 504 -9.79 29.39 57.04
CA ASN A 504 -10.25 28.15 57.64
C ASN A 504 -9.28 27.04 57.31
N VAL A 505 -8.86 26.36 58.38
CA VAL A 505 -7.99 25.20 58.44
C VAL A 505 -8.89 23.98 58.37
N LEU A 506 -8.66 23.09 57.42
CA LEU A 506 -8.53 21.67 57.73
C LEU A 506 -7.65 21.00 56.67
N GLU A 507 -6.64 20.36 57.21
CA GLU A 507 -5.46 19.82 56.57
C GLU A 507 -5.71 18.34 56.26
N THR A 508 -5.04 17.84 55.22
CA THR A 508 -4.51 16.47 55.12
C THR A 508 -5.52 15.35 54.80
N LEU A 509 -5.34 14.71 53.64
CA LEU A 509 -4.93 13.29 53.54
C LEU A 509 -4.88 12.79 52.07
N PHE A 510 -3.69 12.32 51.70
CA PHE A 510 -3.35 11.31 50.69
C PHE A 510 -3.28 11.65 49.20
N SER A 511 -2.18 12.32 48.86
CA SER A 511 -1.32 11.92 47.74
C SER A 511 -0.59 10.60 48.07
N VAL A 512 -1.09 9.43 47.64
CA VAL A 512 -0.32 8.20 47.27
C VAL A 512 -1.31 7.21 46.63
N ILE A 513 -1.65 7.34 45.34
CA ILE A 513 -2.11 6.22 44.47
C ILE A 513 -1.68 6.51 43.02
N ILE A 514 -0.38 6.59 42.77
CA ILE A 514 0.21 6.37 41.43
C ILE A 514 1.45 5.49 41.64
N SER A 515 1.21 4.21 41.95
CA SER A 515 2.21 3.14 41.94
C SER A 515 1.60 1.77 42.25
N SER A 516 0.44 1.40 41.65
CA SER A 516 -0.10 0.03 41.76
C SER A 516 -1.11 -0.37 40.65
N ILE A 517 -1.00 0.14 39.41
CA ILE A 517 -1.78 -0.38 38.26
C ILE A 517 -0.82 -0.95 37.21
N ILE A 518 0.08 -1.80 37.69
CA ILE A 518 0.81 -2.82 36.95
C ILE A 518 0.78 -4.02 37.91
N ILE A 519 0.36 -5.19 37.42
CA ILE A 519 0.01 -6.41 38.18
C ILE A 519 -1.47 -6.46 38.60
N LEU A 520 -2.36 -6.71 37.63
CA LEU A 520 -3.60 -7.51 37.77
C LEU A 520 -4.22 -7.69 36.37
N LYS A 521 -3.53 -8.48 35.54
CA LYS A 521 -4.10 -9.16 34.36
C LYS A 521 -3.22 -10.34 33.94
N SER A 522 -2.78 -11.12 34.92
CA SER A 522 -2.45 -12.52 34.76
C SER A 522 -3.22 -13.25 35.85
N TRP A 523 -3.82 -14.39 35.50
CA TRP A 523 -4.82 -15.16 36.26
C TRP A 523 -6.29 -14.86 35.88
N GLU A 524 -6.64 -15.23 34.65
CA GLU A 524 -7.94 -15.83 34.33
C GLU A 524 -7.83 -16.59 32.99
N ARG A 525 -7.28 -17.81 33.08
CA ARG A 525 -7.60 -19.00 32.27
C ARG A 525 -6.75 -20.16 32.76
N VAL A 526 -7.36 -20.96 33.64
CA VAL A 526 -7.06 -22.39 33.81
C VAL A 526 -7.64 -23.13 32.62
#